data_AF-A0A0F9IUJ1-F1
#
_entry.id   AF-A0A0F9IUJ1-F1
#
_cell.length_a   1.000
_cell.length_b   1.000
_cell.length_c   1.000
_cell.angle_alpha   90.00
_cell.angle_beta   90.00
_cell.angle_gamma   90.00
#
_symmetry.space_group_name_H-M   'P 1'
#
loop_
_entity.id
_entity.type
_entity.pdbx_description
1 polymer ?
#
loop_
_entity_poly.entity_id
_entity_poly.type
_entity_poly.pdbx_seq_one_letter_code
_entity_poly.pdbx_strand_id
1 'polypeptide(L)' 'MKSSEQQAIEILRKPYARVLIPDESGGYFAKILEFPGCYAEGETPNEA' A
#
# COMPACT_ATOMS: atom_id res chain seq x y z
N MET A 1 -25.75 11.74 -7.08
CA MET A 1 -24.93 10.53 -6.85
C MET A 1 -23.51 10.84 -7.28
N LYS A 2 -22.50 10.49 -6.47
CA LYS A 2 -21.08 10.64 -6.86
C LYS A 2 -20.73 9.61 -7.93
N SER A 3 -19.83 9.93 -8.85
CA SER A 3 -19.33 8.96 -9.83
C SER A 3 -18.43 7.92 -9.16
N SER A 4 -18.26 6.76 -9.79
CA SER A 4 -17.36 5.69 -9.31
C SER A 4 -15.91 6.18 -9.16
N GLU A 5 -15.45 7.07 -10.03
CA GLU A 5 -14.13 7.69 -9.98
C GLU A 5 -13.97 8.60 -8.74
N GLN A 6 -14.97 9.42 -8.43
CA GLN A 6 -14.96 10.27 -7.24
C GLN A 6 -14.93 9.43 -5.96
N GLN A 7 -15.67 8.32 -5.93
CA GLN A 7 -15.66 7.37 -4.82
C GLN A 7 -14.29 6.70 -4.66
N ALA A 8 -13.64 6.30 -5.76
CA ALA A 8 -12.30 5.73 -5.72
C ALA A 8 -11.27 6.72 -5.14
N ILE A 9 -11.31 7.99 -5.55
CA ILE A 9 -10.42 9.03 -5.02
C ILE A 9 -10.63 9.24 -3.53
N GLU A 10 -11.88 9.24 -3.06
CA GLU A 10 -12.19 9.38 -1.62
C GLU A 10 -11.71 8.18 -0.80
N ILE A 11 -11.80 6.97 -1.36
CA ILE A 11 -11.25 5.77 -0.74
C ILE A 11 -9.73 5.89 -0.62
N LEU A 12 -9.02 6.22 -1.70
CA LEU A 12 -7.54 6.29 -1.69
C LEU A 12 -6.98 7.38 -0.75
N ARG A 13 -7.75 8.41 -0.41
CA ARG A 13 -7.34 9.49 0.50
C ARG A 13 -7.47 9.17 1.99
N LYS A 14 -8.06 8.03 2.35
CA LYS A 14 -8.16 7.64 3.76
C LYS A 14 -6.76 7.34 4.33
N PRO A 15 -6.54 7.55 5.64
CA PRO A 15 -5.25 7.32 6.27
C PRO A 15 -5.01 5.81 6.46
N TYR A 16 -4.43 5.18 5.44
CA TYR A 16 -4.08 3.76 5.47
C TYR A 16 -2.76 3.52 6.18
N ALA A 17 -2.68 2.45 6.96
CA ALA A 17 -1.46 2.03 7.60
C ALA A 17 -0.60 1.21 6.65
N ARG A 18 0.45 1.84 6.11
CA ARG A 18 1.52 1.16 5.37
C ARG A 18 2.56 0.60 6.33
N VAL A 19 2.75 -0.71 6.31
CA VAL A 19 3.80 -1.41 7.07
C VAL A 19 4.91 -1.81 6.11
N LEU A 20 6.10 -1.29 6.34
CA LEU A 20 7.31 -1.63 5.60
C LEU A 20 8.15 -2.60 6.43
N ILE A 21 8.54 -3.72 5.83
CA ILE A 21 9.27 -4.81 6.45
C ILE A 21 10.54 -5.03 5.59
N PRO A 22 11.74 -4.83 6.14
CA PRO A 22 12.96 -5.21 5.42
C PRO A 22 13.07 -6.74 5.34
N ASP A 23 13.46 -7.26 4.17
CA ASP A 23 13.70 -8.70 3.98
C ASP A 23 15.16 -9.07 4.29
N GLU A 24 15.38 -10.23 4.91
CA GLU A 24 16.71 -10.71 5.31
C GLU A 24 17.61 -11.06 4.12
N SER A 25 17.02 -11.40 2.97
CA SER A 25 17.73 -11.72 1.72
C SER A 25 18.13 -10.46 0.94
N GLY A 26 17.70 -9.28 1.43
CA GLY A 26 17.81 -8.00 0.74
C GLY A 26 16.48 -7.54 0.17
N GLY A 27 16.26 -6.23 0.16
CA GLY A 27 15.02 -5.60 -0.30
C GLY A 27 14.01 -5.32 0.81
N TYR A 28 12.80 -4.94 0.40
CA TYR A 28 11.72 -4.48 1.25
C TYR A 28 10.39 -5.05 0.78
N PHE A 29 9.55 -5.39 1.75
CA PHE A 29 8.17 -5.79 1.57
C PHE A 29 7.26 -4.77 2.25
N ALA A 30 6.30 -4.21 1.53
CA ALA A 30 5.29 -3.34 2.09
C ALA A 30 3.91 -3.97 2.00
N LYS A 31 3.06 -3.68 2.99
CA LYS A 31 1.63 -4.06 2.98
C LYS A 31 0.76 -2.97 3.56
N ILE A 32 -0.50 -2.94 3.13
CA ILE A 32 -1.54 -2.09 3.73
C ILE A 32 -2.40 -2.93 4.67
N LEU A 33 -2.45 -2.59 5.96
CA LEU A 33 -3.16 -3.41 6.95
C LEU A 33 -4.67 -3.51 6.68
N GLU A 34 -5.26 -2.45 6.15
CA GLU A 34 -6.68 -2.36 5.85
C GLU A 34 -7.09 -3.09 4.56
N PHE A 35 -6.12 -3.50 3.74
CA PHE A 35 -6.34 -4.21 2.49
C PHE A 35 -5.59 -5.54 2.45
N PRO A 36 -6.16 -6.60 3.03
CA PRO A 36 -5.57 -7.94 2.97
C PRO A 36 -5.30 -8.35 1.52
N GLY A 37 -4.05 -8.69 1.21
CA GLY A 37 -3.61 -9.02 -0.16
C GLY A 37 -3.08 -7.84 -0.97
N CYS A 38 -3.10 -6.61 -0.45
CA CYS A 38 -2.41 -5.48 -1.04
C CYS A 38 -0.99 -5.38 -0.45
N TYR A 39 -0.02 -5.81 -1.25
CA TYR A 39 1.40 -5.79 -0.91
C TYR A 39 2.26 -5.45 -2.12
N ALA A 40 3.48 -5.01 -1.86
CA ALA A 40 4.49 -4.70 -2.87
C ALA A 40 5.88 -5.07 -2.35
N GLU A 41 6.77 -5.40 -3.27
CA GLU A 41 8.15 -5.80 -3.02
C GLU A 41 9.08 -4.94 -3.88
N GLY A 42 10.23 -4.57 -3.33
CA GLY A 42 11.21 -3.73 -4.03
C GLY A 42 12.59 -3.80 -3.41
N GLU A 43 13.61 -3.34 -4.13
CA GLU A 43 14.98 -3.29 -3.58
C GLU A 43 15.13 -2.11 -2.59
N THR A 44 14.26 -1.10 -2.71
CA THR A 44 14.25 0.08 -1.83
C THR A 44 12.92 0.30 -1.11
N PRO A 45 12.91 1.06 0.01
CA PRO A 45 11.69 1.43 0.74
C PRO A 45 10.63 2.19 -0.08
N ASN A 46 11.06 2.80 -1.18
CA ASN A 46 10.19 3.58 -2.06
C ASN A 46 9.61 2.75 -3.20
N GLU A 47 10.28 1.66 -3.57
CA GLU A 47 9.80 0.70 -4.57
C GLU A 47 8.78 -0.28 -3.95
N ALA A 48 8.91 -0.54 -2.65
CA ALA A 48 7.94 -1.26 -1.84
C ALA A 48 6.80 -0.35 -1.32
#